data_AF-A0A414R1I6-F1
#
_entry.id   AF-A0A414R1I6-F1
#
_cell.length_a   1.000
_cell.length_b   1.000
_cell.length_c   1.000
_cell.angle_alpha   90.00
_cell.angle_beta   90.00
_cell.angle_gamma   90.00
#
_symmetry.space_group_name_H-M   'P 1'
#
loop_
_entity.id
_entity.type
_entity.pdbx_description
1 polymer ?
#
loop_
_entity_poly.entity_id
_entity_poly.type
_entity_poly.pdbx_seq_one_letter_code
_entity_poly.pdbx_strand_id
1 'polypeptide(L)'
;MKQTKRILAIMLTLALSISMILTINVSAAKKVKLNKTKATIYVGKTVTLKLKNNKNKIKWSSLNKKVATVTSKGKVKGKKAGKATITAKVGKKKYKCKVTVKKKVVKQTTPQTIPQPIEKTTTKPSEQSTTSKQEETTNNQEQPTTNITEEPTTNSDDYGDSGEDWMVKSTSNKCWIQEYVGTETDIVIPEKICGKTVVGIDNGAFAYCDSLISVIIPNSVTSIGDSAFSHCTNLKRVEIPNSVTKIEGDAFSSCRSLKELIIPNSVVYMGMHTFSFNDMETVKLPYVQNYEFFVQSCTINQVIYYEGTSKINLGDFSFCSIESVIIPESVIEIEMEISDYYKSKINNIVGKQGSYAELWAKQNGYTFIAQ
;
A
#
# COMPACT_ATOMS: atom_id res chain seq x y z
N MET A 1 65.26 -33.44 22.84
CA MET A 1 64.83 -33.92 21.50
C MET A 1 63.40 -34.47 21.43
N LYS A 2 62.93 -35.28 22.40
CA LYS A 2 61.58 -35.88 22.35
C LYS A 2 60.43 -34.88 22.57
N GLN A 3 60.62 -33.91 23.48
CA GLN A 3 59.64 -32.84 23.73
C GLN A 3 59.50 -31.85 22.57
N THR A 4 60.61 -31.43 21.96
CA THR A 4 60.59 -30.51 20.80
C THR A 4 59.92 -31.13 19.58
N LYS A 5 60.09 -32.44 19.33
CA LYS A 5 59.35 -33.16 18.28
C LYS A 5 57.84 -33.24 18.56
N ARG A 6 57.44 -33.39 19.83
CA ARG A 6 56.01 -33.38 20.22
C ARG A 6 55.37 -32.01 20.05
N ILE A 7 56.06 -30.94 20.44
CA ILE A 7 55.56 -29.57 20.25
C ILE A 7 55.45 -29.24 18.76
N LEU A 8 56.43 -29.62 17.95
CA LEU A 8 56.38 -29.41 16.49
C LEU A 8 55.24 -30.19 15.83
N ALA A 9 55.00 -31.44 16.26
CA ALA A 9 53.87 -32.25 15.78
C ALA A 9 52.52 -31.64 16.17
N ILE A 10 52.37 -31.15 17.41
CA ILE A 10 51.15 -30.49 17.90
C ILE A 10 50.91 -29.19 17.12
N MET A 11 51.94 -28.37 16.91
CA MET A 11 51.85 -27.13 16.14
C MET A 11 51.52 -27.38 14.66
N LEU A 12 52.04 -28.46 14.06
CA LEU A 12 51.71 -28.85 12.70
C LEU A 12 50.26 -29.35 12.58
N THR A 13 49.78 -30.13 13.56
CA THR A 13 48.37 -30.56 13.60
C THR A 13 47.41 -29.40 13.86
N LEU A 14 47.79 -28.45 14.72
CA LEU A 14 47.01 -27.23 14.94
C LEU A 14 46.98 -26.36 13.68
N ALA A 15 48.11 -26.14 13.02
CA ALA A 15 48.17 -25.39 11.76
C ALA A 15 47.36 -26.05 10.63
N LEU A 16 47.39 -27.38 10.52
CA LEU A 16 46.55 -28.13 9.58
C LEU A 16 45.05 -28.01 9.94
N SER A 17 44.70 -28.09 11.23
CA SER A 17 43.31 -27.94 11.68
C SER A 17 42.78 -26.52 11.50
N ILE A 18 43.61 -25.49 11.73
CA ILE A 18 43.27 -24.08 11.51
C ILE A 18 43.14 -23.81 10.01
N SER A 19 43.99 -24.40 9.16
CA SER A 19 43.86 -24.36 7.70
C SER A 19 42.58 -25.06 7.21
N MET A 20 42.21 -26.19 7.83
CA MET A 20 40.94 -26.91 7.57
C MET A 20 39.71 -26.12 8.03
N ILE A 21 39.80 -25.39 9.14
CA ILE A 21 38.71 -24.54 9.67
C ILE A 21 38.60 -23.24 8.84
N LEU A 22 39.72 -22.64 8.39
CA LEU A 22 39.70 -21.47 7.51
C LEU A 22 39.14 -21.81 6.12
N THR A 23 39.27 -23.05 5.65
CA THR A 23 38.65 -23.54 4.42
C THR A 23 37.17 -23.92 4.58
N ILE A 24 36.63 -23.98 5.80
CA ILE A 24 35.19 -24.21 6.03
C ILE A 24 34.41 -22.88 6.11
N ASN A 25 35.07 -21.73 6.23
CA ASN A 25 34.43 -20.42 6.08
C ASN A 25 34.35 -19.96 4.61
N VAL A 26 34.28 -20.91 3.67
CA VAL A 26 33.90 -20.64 2.29
C VAL A 26 32.40 -20.36 2.30
N SER A 27 32.06 -19.08 2.20
CA SER A 27 30.72 -18.58 1.87
C SER A 27 29.96 -19.60 1.02
N ALA A 28 28.85 -20.15 1.51
CA ALA A 28 28.02 -21.04 0.73
C ALA A 28 27.74 -20.37 -0.63
N ALA A 29 28.36 -20.88 -1.70
CA ALA A 29 28.32 -20.22 -3.00
C ALA A 29 26.84 -20.03 -3.40
N LYS A 30 26.40 -18.77 -3.49
CA LYS A 30 24.98 -18.46 -3.74
C LYS A 30 24.55 -19.13 -5.05
N LYS A 31 23.68 -20.14 -4.97
CA LYS A 31 23.26 -20.95 -6.12
C LYS A 31 22.63 -20.06 -7.20
N VAL A 32 22.96 -20.34 -8.46
CA VAL A 32 22.31 -19.69 -9.62
C VAL A 32 20.84 -20.08 -9.66
N LYS A 33 19.95 -19.09 -9.60
CA LYS A 33 18.49 -19.29 -9.63
C LYS A 33 17.80 -18.22 -10.46
N LEU A 34 16.65 -18.57 -11.06
CA LEU A 34 15.78 -17.56 -11.66
C LEU A 34 15.24 -16.65 -10.55
N ASN A 35 15.04 -15.37 -10.87
CA ASN A 35 14.26 -14.48 -10.02
C ASN A 35 12.79 -14.92 -9.94
N LYS A 36 12.26 -15.55 -11.02
CA LYS A 36 10.90 -16.09 -11.07
C LYS A 36 10.85 -17.47 -11.77
N THR A 37 10.30 -18.49 -11.14
CA THR A 37 9.92 -19.80 -11.71
C THR A 37 8.44 -19.86 -12.13
N LYS A 38 7.62 -18.88 -11.75
CA LYS A 38 6.25 -18.66 -12.21
C LYS A 38 6.01 -17.15 -12.44
N ALA A 39 5.25 -16.79 -13.47
CA ALA A 39 4.85 -15.38 -13.66
C ALA A 39 3.43 -15.30 -14.22
N THR A 40 2.66 -14.32 -13.77
CA THR A 40 1.38 -13.98 -14.39
C THR A 40 1.50 -12.60 -15.03
N ILE A 41 1.21 -12.48 -16.32
CA ILE A 41 1.24 -11.20 -17.04
C ILE A 41 -0.05 -10.98 -17.82
N TYR A 42 -0.46 -9.73 -18.04
CA TYR A 42 -1.59 -9.43 -18.90
C TYR A 42 -1.16 -9.34 -20.37
N VAL A 43 -2.09 -9.61 -21.30
CA VAL A 43 -1.85 -9.42 -22.74
C VAL A 43 -1.32 -8.00 -22.99
N GLY A 44 -0.21 -7.89 -23.73
CA GLY A 44 0.48 -6.63 -24.04
C GLY A 44 1.55 -6.22 -23.02
N LYS A 45 1.45 -6.68 -21.76
CA LYS A 45 2.39 -6.34 -20.68
C LYS A 45 3.63 -7.23 -20.66
N THR A 46 4.65 -6.81 -19.89
CA THR A 46 5.95 -7.48 -19.86
C THR A 46 6.49 -7.68 -18.45
N VAL A 47 7.08 -8.84 -18.19
CA VAL A 47 7.89 -9.14 -16.99
C VAL A 47 9.35 -9.36 -17.38
N THR A 48 10.31 -9.08 -16.50
CA THR A 48 11.73 -9.39 -16.78
C THR A 48 12.23 -10.55 -15.93
N LEU A 49 12.72 -11.59 -16.58
CA LEU A 49 13.40 -12.71 -15.94
C LEU A 49 14.91 -12.47 -15.89
N LYS A 50 15.51 -12.75 -14.73
CA LYS A 50 16.95 -12.62 -14.45
C LYS A 50 17.45 -13.89 -13.77
N LEU A 51 18.67 -14.32 -14.07
CA LEU A 51 19.36 -15.35 -13.28
C LEU A 51 20.23 -14.66 -12.23
N LYS A 52 19.85 -14.79 -10.95
CA LYS A 52 20.64 -14.29 -9.82
C LYS A 52 21.95 -15.09 -9.73
N ASN A 53 23.04 -14.42 -9.33
CA ASN A 53 24.37 -15.01 -9.14
C ASN A 53 24.98 -15.64 -10.40
N ASN A 54 24.58 -15.20 -11.59
CA ASN A 54 25.09 -15.71 -12.87
C ASN A 54 25.86 -14.63 -13.64
N LYS A 55 27.14 -14.88 -13.91
CA LYS A 55 28.00 -14.04 -14.76
C LYS A 55 28.07 -14.51 -16.22
N ASN A 56 27.49 -15.67 -16.53
CA ASN A 56 27.59 -16.29 -17.85
C ASN A 56 26.50 -15.82 -18.82
N LYS A 57 26.77 -15.88 -20.13
CA LYS A 57 25.80 -15.56 -21.17
C LYS A 57 24.56 -16.49 -21.09
N ILE A 58 23.38 -15.89 -21.12
CA ILE A 58 22.10 -16.60 -21.03
C ILE A 58 21.47 -16.73 -22.42
N LYS A 59 21.02 -17.93 -22.78
CA LYS A 59 20.18 -18.15 -23.97
C LYS A 59 18.72 -18.30 -23.53
N TRP A 60 17.88 -17.35 -23.93
CA TRP A 60 16.45 -17.33 -23.63
C TRP A 60 15.62 -17.98 -24.73
N SER A 61 14.57 -18.69 -24.34
CA SER A 61 13.61 -19.28 -25.28
C SER A 61 12.22 -19.37 -24.67
N SER A 62 11.18 -19.34 -25.50
CA SER A 62 9.79 -19.58 -25.11
C SER A 62 9.28 -20.83 -25.80
N LEU A 63 8.67 -21.73 -25.04
CA LEU A 63 8.03 -22.93 -25.57
C LEU A 63 6.74 -22.61 -26.35
N ASN A 64 6.04 -21.53 -25.99
CA ASN A 64 4.83 -21.09 -26.68
C ASN A 64 4.93 -19.59 -27.01
N LYS A 65 5.58 -19.28 -28.14
CA LYS A 65 5.78 -17.91 -28.63
C LYS A 65 4.48 -17.17 -28.99
N LYS A 66 3.38 -17.91 -29.24
CA LYS A 66 2.05 -17.31 -29.48
C LYS A 66 1.44 -16.75 -28.19
N VAL A 67 1.72 -17.37 -27.06
CA VAL A 67 1.27 -16.92 -25.73
C VAL A 67 2.23 -15.89 -25.14
N ALA A 68 3.54 -16.16 -25.12
CA ALA A 68 4.54 -15.23 -24.59
C ALA A 68 5.87 -15.33 -25.33
N THR A 69 6.50 -14.18 -25.61
CA THR A 69 7.85 -14.09 -26.20
C THR A 69 8.86 -13.59 -25.19
N VAL A 70 10.14 -13.93 -25.35
CA VAL A 70 11.23 -13.46 -24.48
C VAL A 70 12.37 -12.88 -25.31
N THR A 71 12.93 -11.75 -24.91
CA THR A 71 14.09 -11.13 -25.56
C THR A 71 15.42 -11.71 -25.07
N SER A 72 16.53 -11.35 -25.71
CA SER A 72 17.88 -11.71 -25.24
C SER A 72 18.22 -11.17 -23.85
N LYS A 73 17.55 -10.10 -23.39
CA LYS A 73 17.68 -9.51 -22.06
C LYS A 73 16.73 -10.12 -21.02
N GLY A 74 15.99 -11.18 -21.36
CA GLY A 74 15.05 -11.84 -20.45
C GLY A 74 13.70 -11.13 -20.28
N LYS A 75 13.41 -10.09 -21.09
CA LYS A 75 12.11 -9.39 -21.08
C LYS A 75 11.06 -10.26 -21.77
N VAL A 76 10.10 -10.75 -21.01
CA VAL A 76 8.98 -11.60 -21.45
C VAL A 76 7.76 -10.74 -21.74
N LYS A 77 7.17 -10.83 -22.93
CA LYS A 77 5.93 -10.11 -23.33
C LYS A 77 4.78 -11.09 -23.52
N GLY A 78 3.63 -10.80 -22.89
CA GLY A 78 2.39 -11.55 -23.08
C GLY A 78 1.73 -11.16 -24.41
N LYS A 79 1.50 -12.12 -25.29
CA LYS A 79 0.89 -11.93 -26.61
C LYS A 79 -0.56 -12.39 -26.68
N LYS A 80 -0.89 -13.50 -26.02
CA LYS A 80 -2.24 -14.08 -26.01
C LYS A 80 -2.48 -14.77 -24.68
N ALA A 81 -3.71 -14.70 -24.18
CA ALA A 81 -4.07 -15.42 -22.96
C ALA A 81 -3.82 -16.93 -23.11
N GLY A 82 -3.27 -17.55 -22.07
CA GLY A 82 -2.84 -18.95 -22.08
C GLY A 82 -1.60 -19.19 -21.24
N LYS A 83 -0.98 -20.36 -21.37
CA LYS A 83 0.23 -20.73 -20.62
C LYS A 83 1.43 -20.90 -21.57
N ALA A 84 2.60 -20.44 -21.14
CA ALA A 84 3.89 -20.61 -21.81
C ALA A 84 4.96 -21.02 -20.79
N THR A 85 6.06 -21.58 -21.27
CA THR A 85 7.26 -21.81 -20.44
C THR A 85 8.43 -21.06 -21.04
N ILE A 86 9.02 -20.16 -20.26
CA ILE A 86 10.25 -19.46 -20.64
C ILE A 86 11.43 -20.21 -20.04
N THR A 87 12.44 -20.48 -20.85
CA THR A 87 13.66 -21.20 -20.42
C THR A 87 14.88 -20.30 -20.57
N ALA A 88 15.61 -20.13 -19.47
CA ALA A 88 16.96 -19.60 -19.45
C ALA A 88 17.96 -20.77 -19.51
N LYS A 89 18.83 -20.80 -20.52
CA LYS A 89 19.89 -21.81 -20.64
C LYS A 89 21.25 -21.18 -20.39
N VAL A 90 22.01 -21.74 -19.45
CA VAL A 90 23.40 -21.39 -19.15
C VAL A 90 24.23 -22.66 -19.28
N GLY A 91 25.03 -22.75 -20.35
CA GLY A 91 25.72 -23.99 -20.71
C GLY A 91 24.73 -25.15 -20.88
N LYS A 92 24.91 -26.24 -20.12
CA LYS A 92 24.01 -27.41 -20.09
C LYS A 92 22.80 -27.23 -19.15
N LYS A 93 22.86 -26.30 -18.20
CA LYS A 93 21.80 -26.07 -17.19
C LYS A 93 20.64 -25.29 -17.79
N LYS A 94 19.41 -25.65 -17.39
CA LYS A 94 18.16 -25.00 -17.80
C LYS A 94 17.39 -24.57 -16.57
N TYR A 95 16.88 -23.35 -16.60
CA TYR A 95 16.01 -22.79 -15.58
C TYR A 95 14.71 -22.37 -16.25
N LYS A 96 13.57 -22.79 -15.68
CA LYS A 96 12.25 -22.63 -16.32
C LYS A 96 11.35 -21.72 -15.49
N CYS A 97 10.65 -20.83 -16.18
CA CYS A 97 9.57 -20.02 -15.64
C CYS A 97 8.24 -20.41 -16.32
N LYS A 98 7.24 -20.79 -15.54
CA LYS A 98 5.86 -21.05 -16.01
C LYS A 98 5.12 -19.72 -16.09
N VAL A 99 4.84 -19.24 -17.30
CA VAL A 99 4.16 -17.97 -17.55
C VAL A 99 2.69 -18.22 -17.84
N THR A 100 1.80 -17.57 -17.10
CA THR A 100 0.36 -17.50 -17.39
C THR A 100 0.05 -16.11 -17.91
N VAL A 101 -0.52 -16.02 -19.10
CA VAL A 101 -0.99 -14.76 -19.69
C VAL A 101 -2.49 -14.66 -19.48
N LYS A 102 -2.97 -13.60 -18.84
CA LYS A 102 -4.41 -13.34 -18.64
C LYS A 102 -4.90 -12.25 -19.59
N LYS A 103 -6.17 -12.31 -19.99
CA LYS A 103 -6.82 -11.14 -20.61
C LYS A 103 -7.00 -10.08 -19.52
N LYS A 104 -6.84 -8.80 -19.87
CA LYS A 104 -7.25 -7.71 -18.98
C LYS A 104 -8.76 -7.86 -18.82
N VAL A 105 -9.23 -8.05 -17.59
CA VAL A 105 -10.66 -7.93 -17.32
C VAL A 105 -10.95 -6.45 -17.44
N VAL A 106 -11.50 -6.02 -18.58
CA VAL A 106 -12.26 -4.77 -18.61
C VAL A 106 -13.47 -5.08 -17.76
N LYS A 107 -13.43 -4.71 -16.47
CA LYS A 107 -14.68 -4.53 -15.76
C LYS A 107 -15.41 -3.48 -16.59
N GLN A 108 -16.49 -3.89 -17.27
CA GLN A 108 -17.55 -2.93 -17.56
C GLN A 108 -17.86 -2.34 -16.20
N THR A 109 -17.46 -1.09 -15.98
CA THR A 109 -18.16 -0.22 -15.06
C THR A 109 -19.57 -0.15 -15.62
N THR A 110 -20.43 -1.09 -15.22
CA THR A 110 -21.83 -0.78 -15.08
C THR A 110 -21.86 0.51 -14.28
N PRO A 111 -22.43 1.61 -14.80
CA PRO A 111 -22.59 2.81 -14.00
C PRO A 111 -23.27 2.36 -12.70
N GLN A 112 -22.61 2.54 -11.57
CA GLN A 112 -23.33 2.49 -10.32
C GLN A 112 -24.34 3.62 -10.43
N THR A 113 -25.59 3.24 -10.65
CA THR A 113 -26.71 4.16 -10.62
C THR A 113 -26.67 4.74 -9.21
N ILE A 114 -26.38 6.03 -9.13
CA ILE A 114 -26.61 6.85 -7.94
C ILE A 114 -28.03 6.50 -7.48
N PRO A 115 -28.25 5.97 -6.26
CA PRO A 115 -29.59 5.86 -5.74
C PRO A 115 -30.19 7.26 -5.74
N GLN A 116 -31.21 7.48 -6.56
CA GLN A 116 -31.97 8.71 -6.52
C GLN A 116 -32.55 8.88 -5.10
N PRO A 117 -32.66 10.11 -4.58
CA PRO A 117 -33.25 10.35 -3.27
C PRO A 117 -34.67 9.79 -3.23
N ILE A 118 -34.96 8.97 -2.23
CA ILE A 118 -36.32 8.57 -1.90
C ILE A 118 -37.09 9.85 -1.56
N GLU A 119 -38.11 10.18 -2.36
CA GLU A 119 -39.08 11.23 -2.05
C GLU A 119 -39.67 10.96 -0.66
N LYS A 120 -39.41 11.86 0.29
CA LYS A 120 -40.13 11.93 1.56
C LYS A 120 -41.58 12.29 1.26
N THR A 121 -42.47 11.30 1.36
CA THR A 121 -43.89 11.57 1.55
C THR A 121 -44.11 11.97 3.01
N THR A 122 -44.67 13.16 3.16
CA THR A 122 -45.05 13.83 4.41
C THR A 122 -46.25 13.13 5.06
N THR A 123 -46.09 12.72 6.32
CA THR A 123 -47.21 12.63 7.27
C THR A 123 -46.81 13.23 8.61
N LYS A 124 -47.67 14.15 9.07
CA LYS A 124 -47.61 15.02 10.25
C LYS A 124 -47.69 14.23 11.58
N PRO A 125 -47.17 14.76 12.71
CA PRO A 125 -47.04 14.03 13.97
C PRO A 125 -48.30 14.11 14.86
N SER A 126 -48.53 13.06 15.65
CA SER A 126 -49.43 13.09 16.81
C SER A 126 -48.63 12.98 18.10
N GLU A 127 -48.92 13.91 19.00
CA GLU A 127 -48.44 14.03 20.37
C GLU A 127 -48.85 12.83 21.23
N GLN A 128 -47.97 12.39 22.15
CA GLN A 128 -48.29 12.33 23.58
C GLN A 128 -47.06 12.03 24.46
N SER A 129 -46.84 12.95 25.39
CA SER A 129 -46.21 12.86 26.72
C SER A 129 -46.42 11.48 27.40
N THR A 130 -45.59 10.92 28.29
CA THR A 130 -45.15 11.47 29.60
C THR A 130 -44.24 10.46 30.35
N THR A 131 -43.39 11.00 31.24
CA THR A 131 -42.91 10.46 32.54
C THR A 131 -41.64 9.61 32.67
N SER A 132 -40.80 10.18 33.53
CA SER A 132 -39.58 9.75 34.21
C SER A 132 -39.63 8.38 34.92
N LYS A 133 -38.44 7.77 35.03
CA LYS A 133 -37.91 7.32 36.32
C LYS A 133 -36.38 7.17 36.26
N GLN A 134 -35.72 7.83 37.21
CA GLN A 134 -34.36 7.52 37.64
C GLN A 134 -34.37 6.15 38.32
N GLU A 135 -33.36 5.34 38.05
CA GLU A 135 -32.92 4.30 38.97
C GLU A 135 -31.38 4.26 38.95
N GLU A 136 -30.83 4.70 40.07
CA GLU A 136 -29.45 4.46 40.52
C GLU A 136 -29.32 2.97 40.86
N THR A 137 -28.38 2.26 40.23
CA THR A 137 -27.79 1.07 40.84
C THR A 137 -26.28 1.04 40.59
N THR A 138 -25.58 0.95 41.71
CA THR A 138 -24.15 0.83 41.95
C THR A 138 -23.45 -0.35 41.26
N ASN A 139 -22.18 -0.10 40.90
CA ASN A 139 -21.02 -1.01 40.83
C ASN A 139 -21.27 -2.50 40.53
N ASN A 140 -20.70 -2.95 39.40
CA ASN A 140 -19.57 -3.88 39.49
C ASN A 140 -18.68 -3.76 38.26
N GLN A 141 -17.38 -3.69 38.54
CA GLN A 141 -16.30 -3.84 37.58
C GLN A 141 -16.36 -5.24 36.99
N GLU A 142 -16.39 -5.33 35.66
CA GLU A 142 -15.86 -6.49 34.97
C GLU A 142 -15.14 -5.99 33.72
N GLN A 143 -13.81 -6.06 33.77
CA GLN A 143 -12.95 -5.84 32.61
C GLN A 143 -13.38 -6.83 31.51
N PRO A 144 -13.46 -6.40 30.23
CA PRO A 144 -13.49 -7.36 29.14
C PRO A 144 -12.15 -8.08 29.13
N THR A 145 -12.20 -9.35 29.50
CA THR A 145 -11.08 -10.29 29.50
C THR A 145 -10.44 -10.36 28.12
N THR A 146 -9.11 -10.30 28.14
CA THR A 146 -8.15 -10.51 27.06
C THR A 146 -8.65 -11.37 25.89
N ASN A 147 -8.93 -10.72 24.75
CA ASN A 147 -8.81 -11.41 23.47
C ASN A 147 -7.35 -11.82 23.32
N ILE A 148 -7.12 -13.13 23.14
CA ILE A 148 -5.81 -13.66 22.77
C ILE A 148 -5.45 -13.04 21.43
N THR A 149 -4.67 -11.96 21.47
CA THR A 149 -3.93 -11.46 20.32
C THR A 149 -2.96 -12.58 19.97
N GLU A 150 -3.21 -13.32 18.89
CA GLU A 150 -2.16 -14.16 18.30
C GLU A 150 -1.00 -13.23 17.94
N GLU A 151 0.01 -13.17 18.80
CA GLU A 151 1.20 -12.39 18.53
C GLU A 151 1.86 -12.94 17.26
N PRO A 152 2.24 -12.07 16.31
CA PRO A 152 2.97 -12.50 15.13
C PRO A 152 4.29 -13.14 15.58
N THR A 153 4.40 -14.46 15.44
CA THR A 153 5.65 -15.16 15.76
C THR A 153 6.72 -14.70 14.77
N THR A 154 7.68 -13.90 15.23
CA THR A 154 8.91 -13.60 14.49
C THR A 154 9.86 -14.79 14.60
N ASN A 155 9.51 -15.91 13.97
CA ASN A 155 10.52 -16.93 13.69
C ASN A 155 11.33 -16.40 12.51
N SER A 156 12.63 -16.18 12.74
CA SER A 156 13.64 -15.77 11.75
C SER A 156 13.74 -16.69 10.52
N ASP A 157 12.96 -17.77 10.53
CA ASP A 157 13.01 -18.88 9.59
C ASP A 157 11.73 -18.98 8.73
N ASP A 158 10.69 -18.16 8.98
CA ASP A 158 9.50 -18.04 8.10
C ASP A 158 9.73 -17.05 6.95
N TYR A 159 10.97 -16.95 6.44
CA TYR A 159 11.28 -16.38 5.12
C TYR A 159 10.90 -17.38 3.98
N GLY A 160 9.84 -18.16 4.19
CA GLY A 160 9.41 -19.27 3.36
C GLY A 160 8.69 -18.81 2.10
N ASP A 161 9.43 -18.74 0.98
CA ASP A 161 8.97 -18.68 -0.42
C ASP A 161 7.50 -18.23 -0.61
N SER A 162 7.27 -16.96 -0.31
CA SER A 162 5.96 -16.29 -0.20
C SER A 162 5.32 -15.93 -1.55
N GLY A 163 5.46 -16.81 -2.53
CA GLY A 163 5.22 -16.46 -3.93
C GLY A 163 6.28 -15.47 -4.41
N GLU A 164 6.91 -15.74 -5.54
CA GLU A 164 8.25 -15.24 -5.90
C GLU A 164 8.50 -13.71 -5.91
N ASP A 165 7.43 -12.91 -5.74
CA ASP A 165 7.44 -11.44 -5.76
C ASP A 165 7.08 -10.78 -4.41
N TRP A 166 6.63 -11.53 -3.42
CA TRP A 166 6.16 -11.01 -2.14
C TRP A 166 7.02 -11.55 -1.02
N MET A 167 7.34 -10.73 -0.04
CA MET A 167 7.84 -11.15 1.27
C MET A 167 6.77 -10.79 2.30
N VAL A 168 6.43 -11.73 3.17
CA VAL A 168 5.30 -11.57 4.07
C VAL A 168 5.64 -11.99 5.49
N LYS A 169 5.10 -11.25 6.47
CA LYS A 169 4.93 -11.69 7.85
C LYS A 169 3.61 -12.45 7.93
N SER A 170 3.54 -13.55 8.67
CA SER A 170 2.33 -14.38 8.65
C SER A 170 1.97 -15.03 9.97
N THR A 171 0.67 -15.32 10.14
CA THR A 171 0.14 -16.24 11.15
C THR A 171 -0.32 -17.53 10.46
N SER A 172 -1.10 -18.36 11.16
CA SER A 172 -1.70 -19.58 10.61
C SER A 172 -2.57 -19.32 9.36
N ASN A 173 -3.31 -18.19 9.33
CA ASN A 173 -4.31 -17.91 8.30
C ASN A 173 -4.23 -16.51 7.66
N LYS A 174 -3.41 -15.60 8.21
CA LYS A 174 -3.26 -14.21 7.73
C LYS A 174 -1.82 -13.92 7.35
N CYS A 175 -1.61 -12.92 6.51
CA CYS A 175 -0.30 -12.37 6.24
C CYS A 175 -0.33 -10.87 5.94
N TRP A 176 0.80 -10.22 6.21
CA TRP A 176 1.08 -8.82 5.94
C TRP A 176 2.24 -8.75 4.95
N ILE A 177 2.11 -7.91 3.91
CA ILE A 177 3.16 -7.74 2.91
C ILE A 177 4.26 -6.88 3.53
N GLN A 178 5.44 -7.46 3.75
CA GLN A 178 6.61 -6.77 4.30
C GLN A 178 7.48 -6.13 3.23
N GLU A 179 7.57 -6.76 2.05
CA GLU A 179 8.35 -6.23 0.94
C GLU A 179 7.82 -6.78 -0.38
N TYR A 180 7.66 -5.92 -1.37
CA TYR A 180 7.45 -6.31 -2.75
C TYR A 180 8.78 -6.34 -3.50
N VAL A 181 9.22 -7.55 -3.85
CA VAL A 181 10.49 -7.80 -4.58
C VAL A 181 10.27 -8.06 -6.07
N GLY A 182 9.03 -7.87 -6.54
CA GLY A 182 8.65 -8.06 -7.93
C GLY A 182 9.14 -6.97 -8.87
N THR A 183 8.71 -7.04 -10.13
CA THR A 183 9.10 -6.09 -11.18
C THR A 183 7.94 -5.62 -12.05
N GLU A 184 6.71 -6.03 -11.70
CA GLU A 184 5.52 -5.56 -12.40
C GLU A 184 5.29 -4.09 -12.05
N THR A 185 4.89 -3.32 -13.07
CA THR A 185 4.58 -1.90 -12.94
C THR A 185 3.11 -1.65 -12.58
N ASP A 186 2.24 -2.61 -12.88
CA ASP A 186 0.81 -2.55 -12.54
C ASP A 186 0.51 -3.76 -11.65
N ILE A 187 0.19 -3.50 -10.39
CA ILE A 187 0.04 -4.52 -9.36
C ILE A 187 -1.42 -4.66 -8.96
N VAL A 188 -1.88 -5.90 -8.92
CA VAL A 188 -3.08 -6.27 -8.16
C VAL A 188 -2.60 -7.12 -7.01
N ILE A 189 -2.65 -6.59 -5.79
CA ILE A 189 -2.25 -7.34 -4.61
C ILE A 189 -3.20 -8.53 -4.47
N PRO A 190 -2.69 -9.78 -4.37
CA PRO A 190 -3.56 -10.94 -4.26
C PRO A 190 -4.27 -10.96 -2.90
N GLU A 191 -5.52 -11.42 -2.86
CA GLU A 191 -6.25 -11.66 -1.60
C GLU A 191 -5.57 -12.72 -0.72
N LYS A 192 -4.82 -13.64 -1.32
CA LYS A 192 -4.07 -14.69 -0.62
C LYS A 192 -2.65 -14.86 -1.13
N ILE A 193 -1.71 -15.03 -0.19
CA ILE A 193 -0.32 -15.41 -0.45
C ILE A 193 -0.04 -16.70 0.31
N CYS A 194 0.42 -17.74 -0.40
CA CYS A 194 0.67 -19.08 0.17
C CYS A 194 -0.51 -19.64 1.00
N GLY A 195 -1.75 -19.37 0.56
CA GLY A 195 -2.98 -19.84 1.22
C GLY A 195 -3.48 -18.95 2.36
N LYS A 196 -2.69 -17.97 2.80
CA LYS A 196 -3.01 -17.04 3.89
C LYS A 196 -3.62 -15.76 3.34
N THR A 197 -4.60 -15.20 4.03
CA THR A 197 -5.31 -13.98 3.61
C THR A 197 -4.44 -12.74 3.84
N VAL A 198 -4.29 -11.90 2.81
CA VAL A 198 -3.55 -10.64 2.91
C VAL A 198 -4.42 -9.62 3.64
N VAL A 199 -4.03 -9.25 4.85
CA VAL A 199 -4.80 -8.34 5.72
C VAL A 199 -4.15 -6.98 5.91
N GLY A 200 -2.88 -6.83 5.56
CA GLY A 200 -2.16 -5.57 5.72
C GLY A 200 -0.99 -5.44 4.77
N ILE A 201 -0.59 -4.19 4.56
CA ILE A 201 0.66 -3.81 3.92
C ILE A 201 1.52 -3.24 5.04
N ASP A 202 2.62 -3.90 5.39
CA ASP A 202 3.50 -3.47 6.47
C ASP A 202 4.35 -2.26 6.04
N ASN A 203 5.09 -1.73 7.01
CA ASN A 203 5.92 -0.55 6.84
C ASN A 203 6.92 -0.73 5.69
N GLY A 204 7.00 0.28 4.82
CA GLY A 204 7.94 0.33 3.70
C GLY A 204 7.76 -0.76 2.63
N ALA A 205 6.65 -1.50 2.62
CA ALA A 205 6.48 -2.68 1.77
C ALA A 205 6.69 -2.44 0.26
N PHE A 206 6.37 -1.24 -0.21
CA PHE A 206 6.62 -0.78 -1.58
C PHE A 206 7.47 0.51 -1.60
N ALA A 207 8.11 0.90 -0.50
CA ALA A 207 8.90 2.11 -0.46
C ALA A 207 9.96 2.10 -1.58
N TYR A 208 10.16 3.24 -2.25
CA TYR A 208 11.11 3.40 -3.36
C TYR A 208 10.86 2.47 -4.56
N CYS A 209 9.64 1.93 -4.72
CA CYS A 209 9.27 1.15 -5.91
C CYS A 209 9.06 2.05 -7.14
N ASP A 210 10.11 2.70 -7.64
CA ASP A 210 10.04 3.64 -8.77
C ASP A 210 9.51 3.03 -10.07
N SER A 211 9.50 1.70 -10.22
CA SER A 211 8.89 1.06 -11.39
C SER A 211 7.36 0.97 -11.32
N LEU A 212 6.78 1.19 -10.14
CA LEU A 212 5.36 1.03 -9.87
C LEU A 212 4.57 2.20 -10.45
N ILE A 213 3.57 1.88 -11.26
CA ILE A 213 2.68 2.82 -11.94
C ILE A 213 1.28 2.75 -11.34
N SER A 214 0.79 1.56 -11.01
CA SER A 214 -0.52 1.40 -10.38
C SER A 214 -0.59 0.24 -9.40
N VAL A 215 -1.42 0.40 -8.36
CA VAL A 215 -1.71 -0.64 -7.36
C VAL A 215 -3.21 -0.74 -7.14
N ILE A 216 -3.71 -1.97 -7.10
CA ILE A 216 -5.05 -2.30 -6.63
C ILE A 216 -4.90 -3.10 -5.33
N ILE A 217 -5.38 -2.55 -4.22
CA ILE A 217 -5.36 -3.17 -2.90
C ILE A 217 -6.68 -3.96 -2.73
N PRO A 218 -6.65 -5.25 -2.34
CA PRO A 218 -7.85 -6.07 -2.21
C PRO A 218 -8.63 -5.74 -0.95
N ASN A 219 -9.95 -6.01 -0.98
CA ASN A 219 -10.88 -5.79 0.15
C ASN A 219 -10.55 -6.58 1.43
N SER A 220 -9.58 -7.49 1.39
CA SER A 220 -9.12 -8.19 2.59
C SER A 220 -8.16 -7.36 3.43
N VAL A 221 -7.58 -6.30 2.86
CA VAL A 221 -6.63 -5.41 3.54
C VAL A 221 -7.36 -4.39 4.40
N THR A 222 -6.95 -4.29 5.67
CA THR A 222 -7.54 -3.38 6.66
C THR A 222 -6.61 -2.24 7.06
N SER A 223 -5.29 -2.38 6.84
CA SER A 223 -4.29 -1.37 7.21
C SER A 223 -3.18 -1.20 6.19
N ILE A 224 -2.71 0.04 6.04
CA ILE A 224 -1.54 0.42 5.23
C ILE A 224 -0.50 1.03 6.18
N GLY A 225 0.67 0.39 6.25
CA GLY A 225 1.75 0.71 7.18
C GLY A 225 2.54 1.96 6.84
N ASP A 226 3.45 2.30 7.75
CA ASP A 226 4.26 3.52 7.65
C ASP A 226 5.12 3.49 6.39
N SER A 227 5.16 4.58 5.65
CA SER A 227 5.96 4.72 4.43
C SER A 227 5.67 3.64 3.38
N ALA A 228 4.52 2.94 3.44
CA ALA A 228 4.25 1.73 2.65
C ALA A 228 4.47 1.91 1.14
N PHE A 229 4.14 3.07 0.58
CA PHE A 229 4.38 3.45 -0.82
C PHE A 229 5.25 4.71 -0.94
N SER A 230 5.94 5.12 0.13
CA SER A 230 6.77 6.33 0.13
C SER A 230 7.79 6.30 -1.00
N HIS A 231 8.01 7.44 -1.65
CA HIS A 231 8.91 7.59 -2.79
C HIS A 231 8.62 6.67 -3.99
N CYS A 232 7.40 6.16 -4.18
CA CYS A 232 7.00 5.55 -5.44
C CYS A 232 6.79 6.63 -6.52
N THR A 233 7.87 7.21 -7.05
CA THR A 233 7.81 8.46 -7.81
C THR A 233 7.03 8.37 -9.13
N ASN A 234 6.88 7.17 -9.70
CA ASN A 234 6.08 6.91 -10.91
C ASN A 234 4.66 6.38 -10.63
N LEU A 235 4.26 6.24 -9.36
CA LEU A 235 2.94 5.75 -8.98
C LEU A 235 1.89 6.79 -9.37
N LYS A 236 1.01 6.42 -10.30
CA LYS A 236 -0.05 7.29 -10.83
C LYS A 236 -1.40 7.03 -10.22
N ARG A 237 -1.61 5.81 -9.70
CA ARG A 237 -2.93 5.36 -9.26
C ARG A 237 -2.86 4.29 -8.18
N VAL A 238 -3.62 4.51 -7.11
CA VAL A 238 -3.85 3.54 -6.05
C VAL A 238 -5.35 3.36 -5.88
N GLU A 239 -5.84 2.13 -5.94
CA GLU A 239 -7.19 1.81 -5.46
C GLU A 239 -7.11 1.33 -4.01
N ILE A 240 -7.59 2.14 -3.09
CA ILE A 240 -7.71 1.81 -1.67
C ILE A 240 -9.17 1.34 -1.42
N PRO A 241 -9.41 0.13 -0.92
CA PRO A 241 -10.75 -0.38 -0.69
C PRO A 241 -11.35 0.16 0.62
N ASN A 242 -12.68 0.16 0.71
CA ASN A 242 -13.44 0.55 1.92
C ASN A 242 -13.22 -0.37 3.13
N SER A 243 -12.44 -1.44 3.00
CA SER A 243 -12.01 -2.27 4.13
C SER A 243 -10.86 -1.65 4.91
N VAL A 244 -10.13 -0.68 4.33
CA VAL A 244 -9.03 0.00 4.99
C VAL A 244 -9.60 0.98 6.01
N THR A 245 -9.16 0.83 7.26
CA THR A 245 -9.54 1.70 8.38
C THR A 245 -8.37 2.53 8.88
N LYS A 246 -7.12 2.11 8.61
CA LYS A 246 -5.90 2.77 9.08
C LYS A 246 -4.89 2.97 7.96
N ILE A 247 -4.38 4.19 7.83
CA ILE A 247 -3.24 4.53 6.98
C ILE A 247 -2.20 5.23 7.87
N GLU A 248 -1.02 4.64 8.02
CA GLU A 248 0.04 5.19 8.87
C GLU A 248 0.79 6.35 8.18
N GLY A 249 1.76 6.92 8.91
CA GLY A 249 2.53 8.07 8.45
C GLY A 249 3.32 7.80 7.17
N ASP A 250 3.53 8.85 6.38
CA ASP A 250 4.30 8.85 5.13
C ASP A 250 3.86 7.81 4.07
N ALA A 251 2.71 7.13 4.23
CA ALA A 251 2.33 5.98 3.43
C ALA A 251 2.34 6.24 1.91
N PHE A 252 2.03 7.45 1.47
CA PHE A 252 2.05 7.93 0.08
C PHE A 252 2.90 9.20 -0.07
N SER A 253 3.85 9.43 0.82
CA SER A 253 4.77 10.58 0.76
C SER A 253 5.64 10.52 -0.49
N SER A 254 5.88 11.66 -1.14
CA SER A 254 6.74 11.78 -2.34
C SER A 254 6.34 10.88 -3.53
N CYS A 255 5.07 10.50 -3.65
CA CYS A 255 4.48 9.84 -4.82
C CYS A 255 4.17 10.85 -5.95
N ARG A 256 5.19 11.55 -6.45
CA ARG A 256 5.05 12.75 -7.30
C ARG A 256 4.22 12.61 -8.59
N SER A 257 3.99 11.39 -9.07
CA SER A 257 3.15 11.14 -10.26
C SER A 257 1.68 10.87 -9.93
N LEU A 258 1.31 10.83 -8.65
CA LEU A 258 -0.05 10.55 -8.19
C LEU A 258 -0.91 11.79 -8.42
N LYS A 259 -1.86 11.70 -9.36
CA LYS A 259 -2.75 12.81 -9.72
C LYS A 259 -4.06 12.81 -8.97
N GLU A 260 -4.56 11.63 -8.65
CA GLU A 260 -5.80 11.45 -7.91
C GLU A 260 -5.55 10.50 -6.75
N LEU A 261 -6.01 10.89 -5.56
CA LEU A 261 -6.01 10.05 -4.38
C LEU A 261 -7.38 10.12 -3.71
N ILE A 262 -8.08 8.98 -3.69
CA ILE A 262 -9.33 8.83 -2.95
C ILE A 262 -9.01 8.05 -1.68
N ILE A 263 -9.09 8.73 -0.54
CA ILE A 263 -9.07 8.08 0.77
C ILE A 263 -10.51 7.62 1.06
N PRO A 264 -10.76 6.32 1.30
CA PRO A 264 -12.11 5.82 1.58
C PRO A 264 -12.72 6.43 2.84
N ASN A 265 -14.04 6.57 2.86
CA ASN A 265 -14.76 7.09 4.04
C ASN A 265 -14.70 6.15 5.27
N SER A 266 -14.17 4.94 5.11
CA SER A 266 -13.93 3.97 6.18
C SER A 266 -12.65 4.25 6.98
N VAL A 267 -11.77 5.13 6.48
CA VAL A 267 -10.51 5.44 7.15
C VAL A 267 -10.78 6.33 8.36
N VAL A 268 -10.42 5.83 9.54
CA VAL A 268 -10.60 6.50 10.84
C VAL A 268 -9.30 7.00 11.44
N TYR A 269 -8.17 6.74 10.78
CA TYR A 269 -6.84 7.21 11.18
C TYR A 269 -5.94 7.42 9.96
N MET A 270 -5.26 8.57 9.94
CA MET A 270 -4.22 8.92 8.97
C MET A 270 -3.01 9.47 9.71
N GLY A 271 -1.85 8.86 9.55
CA GLY A 271 -0.63 9.29 10.23
C GLY A 271 -0.02 10.57 9.64
N MET A 272 1.00 11.09 10.33
CA MET A 272 1.74 12.27 9.88
C MET A 272 2.22 12.13 8.43
N HIS A 273 2.10 13.19 7.65
CA HIS A 273 2.61 13.25 6.28
C HIS A 273 2.11 12.14 5.32
N THR A 274 0.97 11.50 5.62
CA THR A 274 0.38 10.37 4.85
C THR A 274 0.51 10.57 3.34
N PHE A 275 0.29 11.78 2.80
CA PHE A 275 0.49 12.07 1.38
C PHE A 275 1.19 13.42 1.13
N SER A 276 2.24 13.73 1.89
CA SER A 276 3.07 14.93 1.71
C SER A 276 3.97 14.92 0.47
N PHE A 277 4.43 16.10 0.05
CA PHE A 277 5.36 16.30 -1.07
C PHE A 277 4.86 15.75 -2.42
N ASN A 278 3.56 15.89 -2.65
CA ASN A 278 2.86 15.45 -3.87
C ASN A 278 2.27 16.63 -4.65
N ASP A 279 2.13 16.46 -5.97
CA ASP A 279 1.45 17.41 -6.87
C ASP A 279 0.20 16.76 -7.48
N MET A 280 -0.93 16.91 -6.77
CA MET A 280 -2.20 16.24 -7.07
C MET A 280 -3.18 17.17 -7.79
N GLU A 281 -3.95 16.61 -8.72
CA GLU A 281 -5.11 17.29 -9.29
C GLU A 281 -6.30 17.20 -8.34
N THR A 282 -6.53 16.04 -7.72
CA THR A 282 -7.67 15.85 -6.81
C THR A 282 -7.32 14.94 -5.65
N VAL A 283 -7.72 15.33 -4.45
CA VAL A 283 -7.75 14.45 -3.28
C VAL A 283 -9.14 14.44 -2.67
N LYS A 284 -9.67 13.25 -2.41
CA LYS A 284 -10.97 13.07 -1.73
C LYS A 284 -10.74 12.46 -0.36
N LEU A 285 -11.25 13.11 0.69
CA LEU A 285 -10.92 12.79 2.07
C LEU A 285 -12.16 12.57 2.95
N PRO A 286 -12.11 11.59 3.88
CA PRO A 286 -12.94 11.62 5.07
C PRO A 286 -12.50 12.71 6.02
N TYR A 287 -13.34 13.00 7.01
CA TYR A 287 -12.87 13.62 8.24
C TYR A 287 -12.19 12.57 9.12
N VAL A 288 -10.99 12.89 9.60
CA VAL A 288 -10.25 12.06 10.55
C VAL A 288 -9.78 12.97 11.67
N GLN A 289 -10.11 12.61 12.91
CA GLN A 289 -9.62 13.33 14.07
C GLN A 289 -8.18 12.90 14.36
N ASN A 290 -7.22 13.73 13.93
CA ASN A 290 -5.80 13.53 14.16
C ASN A 290 -5.23 14.64 15.03
N TYR A 291 -4.17 14.32 15.78
CA TYR A 291 -3.42 15.30 16.58
C TYR A 291 -2.28 15.96 15.79
N GLU A 292 -2.02 15.52 14.56
CA GLU A 292 -0.86 15.91 13.75
C GLU A 292 -1.22 16.06 12.26
N PHE A 293 -0.48 16.90 11.52
CA PHE A 293 -0.72 17.17 10.10
C PHE A 293 -0.41 15.94 9.23
N PHE A 294 -1.41 15.46 8.49
CA PHE A 294 -1.21 14.35 7.55
C PHE A 294 -0.87 14.82 6.11
N VAL A 295 -0.92 16.13 5.82
CA VAL A 295 -0.51 16.69 4.52
C VAL A 295 0.47 17.83 4.71
N GLN A 296 1.56 17.78 3.96
CA GLN A 296 2.58 18.81 3.97
C GLN A 296 3.13 19.09 2.57
N SER A 297 3.42 20.36 2.28
CA SER A 297 4.20 20.79 1.10
C SER A 297 3.67 20.21 -0.22
N CYS A 298 2.35 20.25 -0.40
CA CYS A 298 1.68 19.76 -1.61
C CYS A 298 1.13 20.91 -2.46
N THR A 299 1.06 20.69 -3.77
CA THR A 299 0.21 21.48 -4.67
C THR A 299 -1.02 20.66 -5.00
N ILE A 300 -2.21 21.19 -4.73
CA ILE A 300 -3.48 20.48 -4.91
C ILE A 300 -4.47 21.37 -5.65
N ASN A 301 -5.00 20.93 -6.80
CA ASN A 301 -6.02 21.73 -7.48
C ASN A 301 -7.38 21.63 -6.76
N GLN A 302 -7.75 20.45 -6.28
CA GLN A 302 -9.04 20.25 -5.63
C GLN A 302 -8.97 19.28 -4.46
N VAL A 303 -9.41 19.74 -3.29
CA VAL A 303 -9.72 18.91 -2.13
C VAL A 303 -11.24 18.72 -2.08
N ILE A 304 -11.71 17.49 -1.85
CA ILE A 304 -13.14 17.17 -1.78
C ILE A 304 -13.42 16.40 -0.49
N TYR A 305 -14.37 16.85 0.31
CA TYR A 305 -14.87 16.08 1.45
C TYR A 305 -16.13 15.28 1.09
N TYR A 306 -16.36 14.15 1.77
CA TYR A 306 -17.54 13.32 1.53
C TYR A 306 -18.84 13.98 2.03
N GLU A 307 -19.91 13.86 1.26
CA GLU A 307 -21.27 14.14 1.72
C GLU A 307 -21.59 13.42 3.03
N GLY A 308 -22.33 14.08 3.92
CA GLY A 308 -22.66 13.59 5.26
C GLY A 308 -21.58 13.85 6.31
N THR A 309 -20.41 14.38 5.92
CA THR A 309 -19.38 14.84 6.87
C THR A 309 -19.88 16.09 7.60
N SER A 310 -19.92 16.06 8.93
CA SER A 310 -20.37 17.19 9.76
C SER A 310 -19.25 18.14 10.16
N LYS A 311 -18.01 17.66 10.17
CA LYS A 311 -16.83 18.38 10.64
C LYS A 311 -15.66 18.14 9.71
N ILE A 312 -14.86 19.16 9.43
CA ILE A 312 -13.60 19.03 8.68
C ILE A 312 -12.49 19.82 9.38
N ASN A 313 -11.23 19.49 9.08
CA ASN A 313 -10.08 20.25 9.54
C ASN A 313 -9.23 20.69 8.33
N LEU A 314 -9.18 21.99 8.09
CA LEU A 314 -8.34 22.59 7.04
C LEU A 314 -6.91 22.84 7.52
N GLY A 315 -6.65 22.74 8.83
CA GLY A 315 -5.32 22.76 9.42
C GLY A 315 -4.46 21.56 9.02
N ASP A 316 -5.06 20.47 8.56
CA ASP A 316 -4.33 19.26 8.13
C ASP A 316 -3.38 19.50 6.94
N PHE A 317 -3.59 20.59 6.20
CA PHE A 317 -2.83 20.97 5.02
C PHE A 317 -1.73 21.96 5.36
N SER A 318 -0.64 21.49 5.95
CA SER A 318 0.50 22.36 6.27
C SER A 318 1.33 22.71 5.03
N PHE A 319 1.75 23.97 4.86
CA PHE A 319 2.57 24.43 3.71
C PHE A 319 2.04 24.05 2.31
N CYS A 320 0.74 23.78 2.18
CA CYS A 320 0.16 23.39 0.90
C CYS A 320 -0.32 24.61 0.13
N SER A 321 -0.33 24.50 -1.20
CA SER A 321 -1.03 25.42 -2.09
C SER A 321 -2.23 24.71 -2.70
N ILE A 322 -3.43 25.14 -2.31
CA ILE A 322 -4.71 24.54 -2.68
C ILE A 322 -5.52 25.54 -3.50
N GLU A 323 -5.91 25.16 -4.71
CA GLU A 323 -6.74 26.02 -5.55
C GLU A 323 -8.20 26.04 -5.07
N SER A 324 -8.78 24.89 -4.74
CA SER A 324 -10.16 24.82 -4.25
C SER A 324 -10.37 23.72 -3.21
N VAL A 325 -11.22 24.00 -2.22
CA VAL A 325 -11.75 23.00 -1.30
C VAL A 325 -13.28 22.94 -1.46
N ILE A 326 -13.79 21.79 -1.88
CA ILE A 326 -15.23 21.52 -1.98
C ILE A 326 -15.72 20.99 -0.63
N ILE A 327 -16.62 21.73 -0.01
CA ILE A 327 -17.19 21.45 1.30
C ILE A 327 -18.69 21.13 1.13
N PRO A 328 -19.16 19.93 1.55
CA PRO A 328 -20.56 19.55 1.42
C PRO A 328 -21.45 20.32 2.40
N GLU A 329 -22.75 20.43 2.07
CA GLU A 329 -23.74 21.16 2.88
C GLU A 329 -23.88 20.61 4.31
N SER A 330 -23.55 19.33 4.51
CA SER A 330 -23.59 18.68 5.83
C SER A 330 -22.58 19.24 6.83
N VAL A 331 -21.54 19.93 6.39
CA VAL A 331 -20.51 20.47 7.28
C VAL A 331 -21.08 21.63 8.08
N ILE A 332 -20.93 21.55 9.40
CA ILE A 332 -21.34 22.55 10.38
C ILE A 332 -20.17 23.04 11.24
N GLU A 333 -18.99 22.47 11.06
CA GLU A 333 -17.78 22.81 11.81
C GLU A 333 -16.54 22.67 10.91
N ILE A 334 -15.69 23.71 10.89
CA ILE A 334 -14.44 23.75 10.13
C ILE A 334 -13.34 24.20 11.08
N GLU A 335 -12.41 23.29 11.37
CA GLU A 335 -11.22 23.56 12.19
C GLU A 335 -10.07 24.10 11.34
N MET A 336 -9.25 24.95 11.96
CA MET A 336 -8.03 25.51 11.38
C MET A 336 -7.02 25.83 12.50
N GLU A 337 -6.80 24.88 13.41
CA GLU A 337 -5.89 25.05 14.54
C GLU A 337 -4.43 24.86 14.11
N ILE A 338 -3.89 25.83 13.38
CA ILE A 338 -2.49 25.82 12.96
C ILE A 338 -1.86 27.20 13.12
N SER A 339 -0.61 27.24 13.61
CA SER A 339 0.17 28.48 13.63
C SER A 339 0.30 29.04 12.21
N ASP A 340 0.23 30.36 12.07
CA ASP A 340 0.36 31.07 10.79
C ASP A 340 1.61 30.65 10.00
N TYR A 341 2.67 30.22 10.70
CA TYR A 341 3.89 29.72 10.08
C TYR A 341 3.64 28.50 9.19
N TYR A 342 2.75 27.59 9.57
CA TYR A 342 2.50 26.32 8.87
C TYR A 342 1.27 26.37 7.97
N LYS A 343 0.55 27.49 7.93
CA LYS A 343 -0.75 27.64 7.25
C LYS A 343 -0.63 27.36 5.74
N SER A 344 -1.59 26.62 5.18
CA SER A 344 -1.73 26.50 3.73
C SER A 344 -2.25 27.77 3.09
N LYS A 345 -1.91 27.94 1.82
CA LYS A 345 -2.62 28.85 0.93
C LYS A 345 -3.81 28.12 0.32
N ILE A 346 -5.02 28.54 0.66
CA ILE A 346 -6.27 28.05 0.05
C ILE A 346 -6.89 29.21 -0.72
N ASN A 347 -7.04 29.08 -2.04
CA ASN A 347 -7.56 30.17 -2.88
C ASN A 347 -9.09 30.28 -2.79
N ASN A 348 -9.79 29.15 -2.91
CA ASN A 348 -11.25 29.14 -2.97
C ASN A 348 -11.86 28.08 -2.05
N ILE A 349 -12.90 28.50 -1.32
CA ILE A 349 -13.85 27.59 -0.67
C ILE A 349 -15.06 27.45 -1.60
N VAL A 350 -15.46 26.23 -1.88
CA VAL A 350 -16.55 25.90 -2.80
C VAL A 350 -17.62 25.14 -2.05
N GLY A 351 -18.88 25.53 -2.21
CA GLY A 351 -20.00 24.86 -1.57
C GLY A 351 -21.35 25.47 -1.94
N LYS A 352 -22.42 24.97 -1.33
CA LYS A 352 -23.78 25.45 -1.59
C LYS A 352 -23.97 26.88 -1.05
N GLN A 353 -24.69 27.72 -1.81
CA GLN A 353 -25.10 29.04 -1.31
C GLN A 353 -25.99 28.92 -0.06
N GLY A 354 -25.70 29.74 0.95
CA GLY A 354 -26.33 29.72 2.28
C GLY A 354 -25.76 28.68 3.24
N SER A 355 -24.77 27.89 2.83
CA SER A 355 -24.17 26.85 3.68
C SER A 355 -23.24 27.43 4.77
N TYR A 356 -22.91 26.61 5.76
CA TYR A 356 -21.90 26.93 6.75
C TYR A 356 -20.54 27.27 6.10
N ALA A 357 -20.18 26.58 5.01
CA ALA A 357 -18.94 26.84 4.28
C ALA A 357 -18.88 28.28 3.73
N GLU A 358 -19.99 28.83 3.23
CA GLU A 358 -20.06 30.23 2.79
C GLU A 358 -19.85 31.21 3.94
N LEU A 359 -20.54 30.99 5.06
CA LEU A 359 -20.42 31.83 6.25
C LEU A 359 -19.00 31.81 6.78
N TRP A 360 -18.41 30.62 6.91
CA TRP A 360 -17.05 30.43 7.41
C TRP A 360 -16.02 31.07 6.46
N ALA A 361 -16.16 30.90 5.14
CA ALA A 361 -15.25 31.50 4.17
C ALA A 361 -15.25 33.03 4.27
N LYS A 362 -16.44 33.65 4.33
CA LYS A 362 -16.59 35.11 4.50
C LYS A 362 -15.96 35.61 5.79
N GLN A 363 -16.20 34.93 6.91
CA GLN A 363 -15.67 35.31 8.22
C GLN A 363 -14.14 35.21 8.29
N ASN A 364 -13.54 34.25 7.58
CA ASN A 364 -12.10 34.00 7.59
C ASN A 364 -11.36 34.60 6.38
N GLY A 365 -12.04 35.40 5.55
CA GLY A 365 -11.42 36.13 4.44
C GLY A 365 -11.06 35.27 3.21
N TYR A 366 -11.69 34.11 3.03
CA TYR A 366 -11.53 33.27 1.85
C TYR A 366 -12.52 33.63 0.74
N THR A 367 -12.10 33.50 -0.51
CA THR A 367 -13.00 33.57 -1.66
C THR A 367 -13.99 32.40 -1.62
N PHE A 368 -15.28 32.69 -1.70
CA PHE A 368 -16.32 31.67 -1.78
C PHE A 368 -16.86 31.56 -3.22
N ILE A 369 -17.01 30.34 -3.70
CA ILE A 369 -17.63 30.01 -5.00
C ILE A 369 -18.86 29.13 -4.72
N ALA A 370 -20.03 29.59 -5.17
CA ALA A 370 -21.26 28.81 -5.09
C ALA A 370 -21.24 27.67 -6.12
N GLN A 371 -21.58 26.45 -5.68
CA GLN A 371 -21.72 25.26 -6.52
C GLN A 371 -23.02 24.52 -6.24
#